data_AF-A0A6B2B0Q1-F1
#
_entry.id   AF-A0A6B2B0Q1-F1
#
_cell.length_a   1.000
_cell.length_b   1.000
_cell.length_c   1.000
_cell.angle_alpha   90.00
_cell.angle_beta   90.00
_cell.angle_gamma   90.00
#
_symmetry.space_group_name_H-M   'P 1'
#
loop_
_entity.id
_entity.type
_entity.pdbx_description
1 polymer ?
#
loop_
_entity_poly.entity_id
_entity_poly.type
_entity_poly.pdbx_seq_one_letter_code
_entity_poly.pdbx_strand_id
1 'polypeptide(L)'
;MAKHLSPKDLDLIVSLIDGWEGKFAWEALCDAIEPLIGTRPTRQTLNSHEKIKSAFTHHKGRLKSGFVSTKRPASLSIAEQRIRRLEAENNRLERENARLLERFMRWQYNAHKFNVSEDKLDAPLPFVDRDSSEGKS
;
A
#
# COMPACT_ATOMS: atom_id res chain seq x y z
N MET A 1 5.88 25.41 16.79
CA MET A 1 6.82 24.28 16.55
C MET A 1 6.03 23.14 15.93
N ALA A 2 6.48 22.57 14.81
CA ALA A 2 5.78 21.48 14.16
C ALA A 2 5.76 20.26 15.10
N LYS A 3 4.57 19.79 15.44
CA LYS A 3 4.40 18.55 16.21
C LYS A 3 4.92 17.39 15.36
N HIS A 4 5.73 16.52 15.95
CA HIS A 4 6.08 15.26 15.29
C HIS A 4 4.83 14.41 15.15
N LEU A 5 4.55 13.92 13.94
CA LEU A 5 3.44 13.00 13.70
C LEU A 5 3.72 11.69 14.42
N SER A 6 2.82 11.32 15.33
CA SER A 6 2.89 10.03 16.01
C SER A 6 2.48 8.90 15.06
N PRO A 7 2.81 7.64 15.36
CA PRO A 7 2.34 6.51 14.55
C PRO A 7 0.83 6.49 14.36
N LYS A 8 0.06 6.88 15.39
CA LYS A 8 -1.40 6.99 15.32
C LYS A 8 -1.85 8.07 14.34
N ASP A 9 -1.14 9.21 14.31
CA ASP A 9 -1.43 10.28 13.36
C ASP A 9 -1.17 9.82 11.93
N LEU A 10 -0.09 9.06 11.70
CA LEU A 10 0.21 8.49 10.38
C LEU A 10 -0.90 7.56 9.89
N ASP A 11 -1.37 6.65 10.74
CA ASP A 11 -2.42 5.69 10.38
C ASP A 11 -3.77 6.39 10.13
N LEU A 12 -4.09 7.44 10.90
CA LEU A 12 -5.27 8.28 10.68
C LEU A 12 -5.19 9.04 9.35
N ILE A 13 -4.04 9.61 9.03
CA ILE A 13 -3.80 10.33 7.76
C ILE A 13 -3.92 9.36 6.57
N VAL A 14 -3.34 8.16 6.66
CA VAL A 14 -3.47 7.14 5.61
C VAL A 14 -4.94 6.75 5.42
N SER A 15 -5.67 6.53 6.50
CA SER A 15 -7.11 6.20 6.45
C SER A 15 -7.92 7.32 5.78
N LEU A 16 -7.61 8.59 6.07
CA LEU A 16 -8.21 9.75 5.42
C LEU A 16 -7.93 9.76 3.90
N ILE A 17 -6.71 9.43 3.49
CA ILE A 17 -6.34 9.35 2.07
C ILE A 17 -7.10 8.22 1.38
N ASP A 18 -7.18 7.05 1.98
CA ASP A 18 -7.80 5.87 1.37
C ASP A 18 -9.31 6.04 1.15
N GLY A 19 -9.97 6.78 2.04
CA GLY A 19 -11.39 7.12 1.97
C GLY A 19 -11.71 8.42 1.21
N TRP A 20 -10.73 9.11 0.64
CA TRP A 20 -10.96 10.41 0.00
C TRP A 20 -11.84 10.28 -1.25
N GLU A 21 -12.86 11.14 -1.37
CA GLU A 21 -13.70 11.22 -2.57
C GLU A 21 -13.52 12.58 -3.26
N GLY A 22 -13.52 12.59 -4.60
CA GLY A 22 -13.45 13.82 -5.40
C GLY A 22 -12.04 14.37 -5.61
N LYS A 23 -11.92 15.70 -5.72
CA LYS A 23 -10.67 16.37 -6.08
C LYS A 23 -9.64 16.22 -4.95
N PHE A 24 -8.58 15.47 -5.21
CA PHE A 24 -7.52 15.19 -4.25
C PHE A 24 -6.24 15.98 -4.56
N ALA A 25 -5.69 16.70 -3.58
CA ALA A 25 -4.46 17.48 -3.69
C ALA A 25 -3.79 17.65 -2.32
N TRP A 26 -2.49 17.98 -2.31
CA TRP A 26 -1.73 18.16 -1.07
C TRP A 26 -2.32 19.20 -0.13
N GLU A 27 -2.71 20.38 -0.64
CA GLU A 27 -3.28 21.42 0.22
C GLU A 27 -4.60 20.99 0.84
N ALA A 28 -5.48 20.35 0.07
CA ALA A 28 -6.73 19.82 0.58
C ALA A 28 -6.49 18.76 1.69
N LEU A 29 -5.46 17.92 1.53
CA LEU A 29 -5.05 16.97 2.56
C LEU A 29 -4.53 17.68 3.82
N CYS A 30 -3.66 18.69 3.68
CA CYS A 30 -3.18 19.49 4.82
C CYS A 30 -4.35 20.10 5.61
N ASP A 31 -5.32 20.69 4.90
CA ASP A 31 -6.50 21.32 5.50
C ASP A 31 -7.39 20.30 6.23
N ALA A 32 -7.59 19.12 5.65
CA ALA A 32 -8.42 18.08 6.24
C ALA A 32 -7.79 17.39 7.46
N ILE A 33 -6.46 17.46 7.61
CA ILE A 33 -5.74 16.88 8.75
C ILE A 33 -5.82 17.76 9.99
N GLU A 34 -5.87 19.08 9.83
CA GLU A 34 -5.90 20.04 10.95
C GLU A 34 -6.97 19.72 12.01
N PRO A 35 -8.25 19.46 11.67
CA PRO A 35 -9.26 19.11 12.68
C PRO A 35 -9.06 17.72 13.30
N LEU A 36 -8.27 16.83 12.68
CA LEU A 36 -8.07 15.45 13.13
C LEU A 36 -6.96 15.34 14.19
N ILE A 37 -5.85 16.05 13.99
CA ILE A 37 -4.66 15.96 14.87
C ILE A 37 -4.37 17.26 15.63
N GLY A 38 -5.20 18.29 15.41
CA GLY A 38 -5.12 19.59 16.07
C GLY A 38 -4.00 20.51 15.55
N THR A 39 -3.32 20.12 14.47
CA THR A 39 -2.29 20.94 13.82
C THR A 39 -2.34 20.71 12.31
N ARG A 40 -2.17 21.76 11.52
CA ARG A 40 -2.03 21.67 10.06
C ARG A 40 -0.59 21.33 9.66
N PRO A 41 -0.28 20.07 9.27
CA PRO A 41 1.05 19.73 8.79
C PRO A 41 1.31 20.38 7.42
N THR A 42 2.58 20.63 7.11
CA THR A 42 2.97 21.09 5.77
C THR A 42 3.07 19.92 4.81
N ARG A 43 2.92 20.18 3.51
CA ARG A 43 3.17 19.19 2.45
C ARG A 43 4.55 18.53 2.60
N GLN A 44 5.59 19.30 2.94
CA GLN A 44 6.94 18.76 3.13
C GLN A 44 6.98 17.73 4.26
N THR A 45 6.30 18.01 5.37
CA THR A 45 6.17 17.07 6.49
C THR A 45 5.43 15.81 6.06
N LEU A 46 4.31 15.93 5.34
CA LEU A 46 3.56 14.76 4.88
C LEU A 46 4.35 13.91 3.88
N ASN A 47 5.08 14.55 2.97
CA ASN A 47 5.82 13.88 1.91
C ASN A 47 7.13 13.22 2.39
N SER A 48 7.66 13.59 3.56
CA SER A 48 8.84 12.93 4.13
C SER A 48 8.49 11.58 4.77
N HIS A 49 7.22 11.34 5.11
CA HIS A 49 6.75 10.06 5.63
C HIS A 49 6.37 9.12 4.48
N GLU A 50 7.15 8.06 4.29
CA GLU A 50 6.97 7.13 3.17
C GLU A 50 5.58 6.47 3.14
N LYS A 51 4.99 6.16 4.31
CA LYS A 51 3.61 5.65 4.41
C LYS A 51 2.60 6.62 3.77
N ILE A 52 2.68 7.91 4.11
CA ILE A 52 1.77 8.95 3.60
C ILE A 52 2.01 9.19 2.12
N LYS A 53 3.28 9.31 1.71
CA LYS A 53 3.68 9.50 0.31
C LYS A 53 3.20 8.34 -0.59
N SER A 54 3.34 7.11 -0.12
CA SER A 54 2.87 5.91 -0.82
C SER A 54 1.35 5.91 -0.95
N ALA A 55 0.61 6.12 0.15
CA ALA A 55 -0.84 6.22 0.14
C ALA A 55 -1.34 7.33 -0.82
N PHE A 56 -0.73 8.52 -0.77
CA PHE A 56 -1.06 9.63 -1.65
C PHE A 56 -0.85 9.27 -3.13
N THR A 57 0.29 8.66 -3.45
CA THR A 57 0.65 8.26 -4.83
C THR A 57 -0.30 7.19 -5.34
N HIS A 58 -0.60 6.19 -4.52
CA HIS A 58 -1.55 5.14 -4.84
C HIS A 58 -2.96 5.70 -5.10
N HIS A 59 -3.45 6.58 -4.24
CA HIS A 59 -4.74 7.25 -4.42
C HIS A 59 -4.77 8.09 -5.71
N LYS A 60 -3.71 8.86 -5.99
CA LYS A 60 -3.58 9.59 -7.26
C LYS A 60 -3.58 8.68 -8.48
N GLY A 61 -2.94 7.51 -8.38
CA GLY A 61 -2.96 6.48 -9.42
C GLY A 61 -4.39 6.00 -9.71
N ARG A 62 -5.14 5.65 -8.66
CA ARG A 62 -6.56 5.23 -8.75
C ARG A 62 -7.44 6.29 -9.43
N LEU A 63 -7.27 7.57 -9.06
CA LEU A 63 -8.03 8.66 -9.70
C LEU A 63 -7.69 8.81 -11.19
N LYS A 64 -6.43 8.65 -11.58
CA LYS A 64 -6.00 8.73 -12.98
C LYS A 64 -6.47 7.54 -13.80
N SER A 65 -6.52 6.35 -13.22
CA SER A 65 -7.01 5.14 -13.90
C SER A 65 -8.53 5.11 -14.09
N GLY A 66 -9.24 6.20 -13.73
CA GLY A 66 -10.69 6.28 -13.84
C GLY A 66 -11.41 5.33 -12.88
N PHE A 67 -10.81 5.02 -11.72
CA PHE A 67 -11.47 4.19 -10.71
C PHE A 67 -12.79 4.86 -10.29
N VAL A 68 -13.90 4.29 -10.76
CA VAL A 68 -15.24 4.68 -10.34
C VAL A 68 -15.52 3.99 -9.01
N SER A 69 -15.79 4.77 -7.96
CA SER A 69 -16.26 4.23 -6.67
C SER A 69 -17.40 3.26 -6.95
N THR A 70 -17.24 1.99 -6.54
CA THR A 70 -18.20 0.94 -6.87
C THR A 70 -19.59 1.35 -6.40
N LYS A 71 -20.63 1.04 -7.20
CA LYS A 71 -22.03 1.32 -6.87
C LYS A 71 -22.31 1.03 -5.39
N ARG A 72 -22.99 1.96 -4.72
CA ARG A 72 -23.39 1.80 -3.32
C ARG A 72 -24.09 0.44 -3.15
N PRO A 73 -23.76 -0.33 -2.11
CA PRO A 73 -24.39 -1.62 -1.89
C PRO A 73 -25.90 -1.46 -1.76
N ALA A 74 -26.67 -2.41 -2.29
CA ALA A 74 -28.13 -2.35 -2.34
C ALA A 74 -28.79 -2.41 -0.95
N SER A 75 -28.09 -2.93 0.07
CA SER A 75 -28.55 -2.97 1.44
C SER A 75 -27.39 -2.97 2.44
N LEU A 76 -27.69 -2.62 3.70
CA LEU A 76 -26.72 -2.67 4.80
C LEU A 76 -26.19 -4.08 5.06
N SER A 77 -27.03 -5.12 4.92
CA SER A 77 -26.62 -6.52 5.08
C SER A 77 -25.57 -6.93 4.04
N ILE A 78 -25.73 -6.51 2.78
CA ILE A 78 -24.73 -6.76 1.72
C ILE A 78 -23.44 -5.98 2.00
N ALA A 79 -23.54 -4.76 2.51
CA ALA A 79 -22.37 -3.98 2.93
C ALA A 79 -21.59 -4.68 4.05
N GLU A 80 -22.30 -5.15 5.08
CA GLU A 80 -21.71 -5.88 6.20
C GLU A 80 -21.01 -7.17 5.74
N GLN A 81 -21.67 -7.97 4.89
CA GLN A 81 -21.06 -9.18 4.35
C GLN A 81 -19.79 -8.87 3.54
N ARG A 82 -19.81 -7.79 2.75
CA ARG A 82 -18.63 -7.34 1.98
C ARG A 82 -17.50 -6.90 2.91
N ILE A 83 -17.80 -6.14 3.96
CA ILE A 83 -16.83 -5.69 4.96
C ILE A 83 -16.17 -6.91 5.61
N ARG A 84 -16.97 -7.85 6.16
CA ARG A 84 -16.45 -9.07 6.80
C ARG A 84 -15.54 -9.88 5.88
N ARG A 85 -15.93 -10.03 4.61
CA ARG A 85 -15.11 -10.72 3.60
C ARG A 85 -13.78 -10.00 3.37
N LEU A 86 -13.81 -8.67 3.18
CA LEU A 86 -12.61 -7.87 2.93
C LEU A 86 -11.67 -7.86 4.14
N GLU A 87 -12.21 -7.79 5.36
CA GLU A 87 -11.42 -7.88 6.59
C GLU A 87 -10.73 -9.24 6.72
N ALA A 88 -11.45 -10.34 6.46
CA ALA A 88 -10.88 -11.69 6.49
C ALA A 88 -9.79 -11.88 5.44
N GLU A 89 -10.00 -11.34 4.24
CA GLU A 89 -9.00 -11.35 3.16
C GLU A 89 -7.76 -10.54 3.56
N ASN A 90 -7.95 -9.31 4.03
CA ASN A 90 -6.87 -8.43 4.44
C ASN A 90 -6.03 -9.09 5.54
N ASN A 91 -6.68 -9.64 6.56
CA ASN A 91 -5.98 -10.35 7.64
C ASN A 91 -5.22 -11.59 7.15
N ARG A 92 -5.71 -12.28 6.11
CA ARG A 92 -4.95 -13.37 5.48
C ARG A 92 -3.73 -12.85 4.72
N LEU A 93 -3.89 -11.78 3.94
CA LEU A 93 -2.81 -11.14 3.19
C LEU A 93 -1.73 -10.57 4.10
N GLU A 94 -2.09 -9.95 5.22
CA GLU A 94 -1.15 -9.47 6.24
C GLU A 94 -0.29 -10.61 6.79
N ARG A 95 -0.91 -11.75 7.13
CA ARG A 95 -0.16 -12.94 7.58
C ARG A 95 0.76 -13.50 6.52
N GLU A 96 0.31 -13.54 5.27
CA GLU A 96 1.14 -14.02 4.16
C GLU A 96 2.33 -13.09 3.91
N ASN A 97 2.09 -11.78 3.93
CA ASN A 97 3.14 -10.77 3.81
C ASN A 97 4.16 -10.88 4.95
N ALA A 98 3.72 -11.05 6.20
CA ALA A 98 4.61 -11.28 7.34
C ALA A 98 5.51 -12.51 7.13
N ARG A 99 4.96 -13.63 6.62
CA ARG A 99 5.73 -14.83 6.28
C ARG A 99 6.72 -14.60 5.14
N LEU A 100 6.34 -13.82 4.14
CA LEU A 100 7.22 -13.45 3.02
C LEU A 100 8.38 -12.57 3.49
N LEU A 101 8.13 -11.59 4.36
CA LEU A 101 9.17 -10.76 4.97
C LEU A 101 10.13 -11.57 5.83
N GLU A 102 9.62 -12.51 6.63
CA GLU A 102 10.45 -13.43 7.41
C GLU A 102 11.34 -14.29 6.49
N ARG A 103 10.77 -14.82 5.41
CA ARG A 103 11.54 -15.57 4.40
C ARG A 103 12.59 -14.69 3.74
N PHE A 104 12.25 -13.45 3.40
CA PHE A 104 13.16 -12.49 2.81
C PHE A 104 14.34 -12.18 3.74
N MET A 105 14.12 -11.99 5.04
CA MET A 105 15.20 -11.81 6.02
C MET A 105 16.13 -13.03 6.10
N ARG A 106 15.57 -14.25 6.11
CA ARG A 106 16.38 -15.48 6.07
C ARG A 106 17.22 -15.58 4.80
N TRP A 107 16.66 -15.22 3.66
CA TRP A 107 17.39 -15.21 2.39
C TRP A 107 18.49 -14.16 2.35
N GLN A 108 18.25 -12.94 2.84
CA GLN A 108 19.28 -11.92 2.97
C GLN A 108 20.45 -12.39 3.84
N TYR A 109 20.16 -12.97 5.01
CA TYR A 109 21.20 -13.51 5.89
C TYR A 109 22.03 -14.61 5.19
N ASN A 110 21.36 -15.56 4.54
CA ASN A 110 22.05 -16.63 3.83
C ASN A 110 22.85 -16.11 2.63
N ALA A 111 22.32 -15.15 1.87
CA ALA A 111 23.02 -14.53 0.76
C ALA A 111 24.33 -13.90 1.22
N HIS A 112 24.30 -13.13 2.32
CA HIS A 112 25.51 -12.57 2.91
C HIS A 112 26.49 -13.66 3.37
N LYS A 113 26.00 -14.69 4.06
CA LYS A 113 26.81 -15.84 4.53
C LYS A 113 27.51 -16.59 3.38
N PHE A 114 26.89 -16.66 2.21
CA PHE A 114 27.41 -17.35 1.04
C PHE A 114 27.96 -16.39 -0.03
N ASN A 115 28.25 -15.14 0.33
CA ASN A 115 28.83 -14.12 -0.55
C ASN A 115 28.05 -13.91 -1.87
N VAL A 116 26.72 -14.04 -1.83
CA VAL A 116 25.83 -13.70 -2.94
C VAL A 116 25.59 -12.19 -2.91
N SER A 117 25.94 -11.49 -4.00
CA SER A 117 25.74 -10.05 -4.13
C SER A 117 24.29 -9.67 -4.38
N GLU A 118 23.92 -8.44 -4.03
CA GLU A 118 22.60 -7.86 -4.29
C GLU A 118 22.24 -7.88 -5.78
N ASP A 119 23.17 -7.50 -6.67
CA ASP A 119 22.99 -7.57 -8.12
C ASP A 119 22.57 -8.96 -8.63
N LYS A 120 23.04 -10.03 -7.96
CA LYS A 120 22.67 -11.41 -8.32
C LYS A 120 21.28 -11.77 -7.80
N LEU A 121 20.84 -11.20 -6.69
CA LEU A 121 19.51 -11.41 -6.12
C LEU A 121 18.45 -10.63 -6.90
N ASP A 122 18.78 -9.43 -7.36
CA ASP A 122 17.89 -8.57 -8.15
C ASP A 122 17.88 -8.89 -9.64
N ALA A 123 18.74 -9.83 -10.08
CA ALA A 123 18.76 -10.29 -11.45
C ALA A 123 17.36 -10.78 -11.88
N PRO A 124 16.89 -10.40 -13.08
CA PRO A 124 15.58 -10.79 -13.56
C PRO A 124 15.48 -12.32 -13.64
N LEU A 125 14.28 -12.84 -13.42
CA LEU A 125 14.01 -14.25 -13.63
C LEU A 125 14.32 -14.62 -15.10
N PRO A 126 14.95 -15.78 -15.34
CA PRO A 126 15.24 -16.20 -16.71
C PRO A 126 13.95 -16.32 -17.52
N PHE A 127 13.99 -15.84 -18.75
CA PHE A 127 12.88 -15.98 -19.69
C PHE A 127 12.68 -17.47 -20.00
N VAL A 128 11.48 -18.01 -19.73
CA VAL A 128 11.12 -19.38 -20.08
C VAL A 128 10.15 -19.32 -21.26
N ASP A 129 10.63 -19.70 -22.45
CA ASP A 129 9.76 -19.92 -23.60
C ASP A 129 9.00 -21.25 -23.39
N ARG A 130 7.69 -21.15 -23.14
CA ARG A 130 6.84 -22.30 -22.83
C ARG A 130 6.16 -22.92 -24.06
N ASP A 131 6.40 -22.39 -25.27
CA ASP A 131 5.79 -22.92 -26.51
C ASP A 131 6.62 -24.03 -27.17
N SER A 132 7.84 -24.31 -26.70
CA SER A 132 8.73 -25.28 -27.34
C SER A 132 8.47 -26.76 -26.98
N SER A 133 7.49 -27.06 -26.11
CA SER A 133 7.22 -28.43 -25.64
C SER A 133 6.14 -29.19 -26.41
N GLU A 134 5.47 -28.59 -27.40
CA GLU A 134 4.51 -29.30 -28.28
C GLU A 134 5.09 -29.44 -29.69
N GLY A 135 5.96 -30.42 -29.90
CA GLY A 135 6.48 -30.63 -31.26
C GLY A 135 7.51 -31.71 -31.47
N LYS A 136 7.44 -32.85 -30.77
CA LYS A 136 8.05 -34.12 -31.24
C LYS A 136 7.24 -35.32 -30.74
N SER A 137 6.34 -35.82 -31.57
CA SER A 137 5.92 -37.22 -31.61
C SER A 137 5.79 -37.62 -33.08
#